data_AF-A0A9D0RDC4-F1
#
_entry.id   AF-A0A9D0RDC4-F1
#
_cell.length_a   1.000
_cell.length_b   1.000
_cell.length_c   1.000
_cell.angle_alpha   90.00
_cell.angle_beta   90.00
_cell.angle_gamma   90.00
#
_symmetry.space_group_name_H-M   'P 1'
#
loop_
_entity.id
_entity.type
_entity.pdbx_description
1 polymer ?
#
loop_
_entity_poly.entity_id
_entity_poly.type
_entity_poly.pdbx_seq_one_letter_code
_entity_poly.pdbx_strand_id
1 'polypeptide(L)'
;MNRDQLLTRLADITPPPAPDWTPWLLGGGTALAALVILAGTAWWLRHRPARTPPAPAAQALARLDELETRWRKGEVPHREAAYRLATLLRLGLGRIALTAAAPPAGAAAEPWRQTLLQLDTARYHPSPPALPAEVFAHARRYLQATDRATTQPAPAAPRSGSG
;
A
#
# COMPACT_ATOMS: atom_id res chain seq x y z
N MET A 1 -58.90 58.64 -2.48
CA MET A 1 -57.54 58.08 -2.26
C MET A 1 -56.67 58.58 -3.40
N ASN A 2 -55.61 59.34 -3.09
CA ASN A 2 -54.97 60.23 -4.08
C ASN A 2 -53.89 59.49 -4.88
N ARG A 3 -53.80 59.76 -6.19
CA ARG A 3 -52.86 59.12 -7.13
C ARG A 3 -51.40 59.24 -6.65
N ASP A 4 -51.08 60.34 -6.00
CA ASP A 4 -49.75 60.61 -5.46
C ASP A 4 -49.37 59.66 -4.32
N GLN A 5 -50.33 59.23 -3.49
CA GLN A 5 -50.08 58.24 -2.43
C GLN A 5 -49.79 56.83 -2.98
N LEU A 6 -50.37 56.49 -4.14
CA LEU A 6 -50.10 55.24 -4.86
C LEU A 6 -48.70 55.24 -5.49
N LEU A 7 -48.26 56.38 -6.02
CA LEU A 7 -46.93 56.54 -6.61
C LEU A 7 -45.82 56.50 -5.55
N THR A 8 -46.03 57.10 -4.37
CA THR A 8 -45.07 57.00 -3.26
C THR A 8 -44.87 55.56 -2.79
N ARG A 9 -45.95 54.76 -2.71
CA ARG A 9 -45.85 53.34 -2.32
C ARG A 9 -45.18 52.45 -3.37
N LEU A 10 -45.20 52.83 -4.65
CA LEU A 10 -44.51 52.12 -5.73
C LEU A 10 -43.02 52.46 -5.79
N ALA A 11 -42.63 53.65 -5.31
CA ALA A 11 -41.24 54.10 -5.30
C ALA A 11 -40.37 53.43 -4.21
N ASP A 12 -41.00 52.94 -3.12
CA ASP A 12 -40.30 52.24 -2.03
C ASP A 12 -40.05 50.74 -2.32
N ILE A 13 -40.34 50.26 -3.53
CA ILE A 13 -40.02 48.90 -3.93
C ILE A 13 -38.56 48.84 -4.36
N THR A 14 -37.64 48.71 -3.39
CA THR A 14 -36.26 48.30 -3.67
C THR A 14 -36.29 46.94 -4.37
N PRO A 15 -35.77 46.81 -5.60
CA PRO A 15 -35.67 45.50 -6.24
C PRO A 15 -34.75 44.60 -5.40
N PRO A 16 -35.09 43.32 -5.20
CA PRO A 16 -34.21 42.40 -4.50
C PRO A 16 -32.86 42.33 -5.23
N PRO A 17 -31.73 42.18 -4.50
CA PRO A 17 -30.43 42.01 -5.14
C PRO A 17 -30.49 40.82 -6.11
N ALA A 18 -29.84 40.98 -7.26
CA ALA A 18 -29.80 39.92 -8.27
C ALA A 18 -29.26 38.62 -7.65
N PRO A 19 -29.85 37.45 -7.98
CA PRO A 19 -29.39 36.18 -7.44
C PRO A 19 -27.93 35.95 -7.82
N ASP A 20 -27.11 35.65 -6.82
CA ASP A 20 -25.69 35.39 -7.03
C ASP A 20 -25.49 33.95 -7.53
N TRP A 21 -25.12 33.82 -8.80
CA TRP A 21 -24.89 32.54 -9.48
C TRP A 21 -23.44 32.04 -9.34
N THR A 22 -22.53 32.83 -8.75
CA THR A 22 -21.13 32.43 -8.54
C THR A 22 -20.95 31.11 -7.77
N PRO A 23 -21.72 30.77 -6.70
CA PRO A 23 -21.55 29.49 -6.00
C PRO A 23 -21.95 28.29 -6.86
N TRP A 24 -22.91 28.44 -7.79
CA TRP A 24 -23.32 27.37 -8.71
C TRP A 24 -22.26 27.11 -9.79
N LEU A 25 -21.61 28.15 -10.29
CA LEU A 25 -20.55 28.04 -11.28
C LEU A 25 -19.27 27.44 -10.67
N LEU A 26 -18.90 27.84 -9.46
CA LEU A 26 -17.71 27.34 -8.76
C LEU A 26 -17.93 25.93 -8.16
N GLY A 27 -19.09 25.66 -7.58
CA GLY A 27 -19.43 24.34 -7.01
C GLY A 27 -19.70 23.27 -8.07
N GLY A 28 -20.41 23.63 -9.15
CA GLY A 28 -20.70 22.70 -10.25
C GLY A 28 -19.46 22.35 -11.08
N GLY A 29 -18.60 23.35 -11.35
CA GLY A 29 -17.37 23.15 -12.12
C GLY A 29 -16.35 22.27 -11.40
N THR A 30 -16.20 22.44 -10.08
CA THR A 30 -15.27 21.63 -9.28
C THR A 30 -15.73 20.19 -9.12
N ALA A 31 -17.02 19.95 -8.89
CA ALA A 31 -17.58 18.61 -8.81
C ALA A 31 -17.47 17.85 -10.15
N LEU A 32 -17.76 18.52 -11.27
CA LEU A 32 -17.64 17.94 -12.60
C LEU A 32 -16.17 17.66 -12.97
N ALA A 33 -15.26 18.59 -12.67
CA ALA A 33 -13.83 18.39 -12.88
C ALA A 33 -13.29 17.21 -12.04
N ALA A 34 -13.71 17.08 -10.79
CA ALA A 34 -13.35 15.95 -9.93
C ALA A 34 -13.84 14.61 -10.52
N LEU A 35 -15.07 14.57 -11.02
CA LEU A 35 -15.64 13.39 -11.68
C LEU A 35 -14.90 13.02 -12.97
N VAL A 36 -14.55 14.00 -13.80
CA VAL A 36 -13.77 13.77 -15.04
C VAL A 36 -12.36 13.28 -14.72
N ILE A 37 -11.71 13.83 -13.69
CA ILE A 37 -10.39 13.36 -13.23
C ILE A 37 -10.49 11.94 -12.68
N LEU A 38 -11.51 11.62 -11.89
CA LEU A 38 -11.73 10.26 -11.36
C LEU A 38 -12.01 9.26 -12.49
N ALA A 39 -12.87 9.61 -13.44
CA ALA A 39 -13.18 8.77 -14.59
C ALA A 39 -11.95 8.57 -15.48
N GLY A 40 -11.17 9.63 -15.72
CA GLY A 40 -9.93 9.60 -16.49
C GLY A 40 -8.85 8.77 -15.82
N THR A 41 -8.67 8.88 -14.50
CA THR A 41 -7.72 8.04 -13.75
C THR A 41 -8.16 6.58 -13.69
N ALA A 42 -9.45 6.30 -13.47
CA ALA A 42 -9.97 4.93 -13.51
C ALA A 42 -9.82 4.29 -14.91
N TRP A 43 -10.10 5.05 -15.97
CA TRP A 43 -9.92 4.63 -17.35
C TRP A 43 -8.44 4.39 -17.67
N TRP A 44 -7.56 5.30 -17.28
CA TRP A 44 -6.13 5.16 -17.49
C TRP A 44 -5.53 3.99 -16.69
N LEU A 45 -6.00 3.72 -15.48
CA LEU A 45 -5.60 2.53 -14.71
C LEU A 45 -6.10 1.22 -15.36
N ARG A 46 -7.29 1.24 -15.97
CA ARG A 46 -7.86 0.10 -16.72
C ARG A 46 -7.17 -0.17 -18.06
N HIS A 47 -6.73 0.88 -18.75
CA HIS A 47 -6.14 0.80 -20.09
C HIS A 47 -4.62 0.92 -20.08
N ARG A 48 -4.00 1.02 -18.91
CA ARG A 48 -2.57 0.77 -18.80
C ARG A 48 -2.32 -0.65 -19.29
N PRO A 49 -1.37 -0.86 -20.23
CA PRO A 49 -0.94 -2.21 -20.57
C PRO A 49 -0.57 -2.86 -19.25
N ALA A 50 -1.14 -4.03 -18.98
CA ALA A 50 -0.91 -4.77 -17.75
C ALA A 50 0.60 -4.99 -17.62
N ARG A 51 1.28 -4.08 -16.92
CA ARG A 51 2.60 -4.35 -16.37
C ARG A 51 2.31 -5.48 -15.42
N THR A 52 2.75 -6.68 -15.79
CA THR A 52 2.68 -7.86 -14.93
C THR A 52 3.10 -7.38 -13.54
N PRO A 53 2.19 -7.37 -12.55
CA PRO A 53 2.51 -6.81 -11.26
C PRO A 53 3.75 -7.55 -10.76
N PRO A 54 4.80 -6.83 -10.29
CA PRO A 54 6.01 -7.48 -9.84
C PRO A 54 5.65 -8.53 -8.81
N ALA A 55 6.33 -9.68 -8.87
CA ALA A 55 6.05 -10.79 -7.96
C ALA A 55 5.99 -10.29 -6.51
N PRO A 56 5.11 -10.86 -5.65
CA PRO A 56 4.97 -10.41 -4.27
C PRO A 56 6.30 -10.33 -3.51
N ALA A 57 7.23 -11.25 -3.80
CA ALA A 57 8.58 -11.27 -3.25
C ALA A 57 9.41 -10.04 -3.67
N ALA A 58 9.41 -9.67 -4.96
CA ALA A 58 10.10 -8.47 -5.45
C ALA A 58 9.56 -7.17 -4.82
N GLN A 59 8.23 -7.06 -4.65
CA GLN A 59 7.64 -5.91 -3.96
C GLN A 59 8.02 -5.88 -2.47
N ALA A 60 8.01 -7.04 -1.80
CA ALA A 60 8.42 -7.15 -0.40
C ALA A 60 9.89 -6.78 -0.20
N LEU A 61 10.78 -7.12 -1.14
CA LEU A 61 12.20 -6.74 -1.11
C LEU A 61 12.39 -5.22 -1.18
N ALA A 62 11.73 -4.55 -2.11
CA ALA A 62 11.82 -3.09 -2.21
C ALA A 62 11.32 -2.39 -0.92
N ARG A 63 10.25 -2.92 -0.31
CA ARG A 63 9.74 -2.41 0.97
C ARG A 63 10.62 -2.77 2.16
N LEU A 64 11.35 -3.87 2.10
CA LEU A 64 12.33 -4.25 3.12
C LEU A 64 13.47 -3.24 3.17
N ASP A 65 13.99 -2.81 2.03
CA ASP A 65 15.05 -1.79 1.93
C ASP A 65 14.63 -0.45 2.55
N GLU A 66 13.41 0.00 2.22
CA GLU A 66 12.82 1.20 2.79
C GLU A 66 12.68 1.07 4.33
N LEU A 67 12.13 -0.05 4.80
CA LEU A 67 11.93 -0.30 6.22
C LEU A 67 13.25 -0.36 7.00
N GLU A 68 14.25 -1.07 6.47
CA GLU A 68 15.57 -1.19 7.09
C GLU A 68 16.23 0.19 7.23
N THR A 69 16.16 1.01 6.18
CA THR A 69 16.72 2.36 6.19
C THR A 69 16.08 3.24 7.25
N ARG A 70 14.74 3.26 7.30
CA ARG A 70 13.99 4.07 8.27
C ARG A 70 14.21 3.59 9.71
N TRP A 71 14.27 2.28 9.90
CA TRP A 71 14.58 1.67 11.20
C TRP A 71 15.99 2.05 11.67
N ARG A 72 17.02 1.94 10.82
CA ARG A 72 18.40 2.32 11.15
C ARG A 72 18.54 3.80 11.51
N LYS A 73 17.73 4.67 10.90
CA LYS A 73 17.66 6.10 11.23
C LYS A 73 16.91 6.39 12.54
N GLY A 74 16.30 5.39 13.17
CA GLY A 74 15.48 5.56 14.36
C GLY A 74 14.09 6.16 14.08
N GLU A 75 13.70 6.30 12.82
CA GLU A 75 12.37 6.83 12.43
C GLU A 75 11.24 5.83 12.72
N VAL A 76 11.58 4.55 12.86
CA VAL A 76 10.63 3.47 13.15
C VAL A 76 11.08 2.73 14.41
N PRO A 77 10.24 2.67 15.47
CA PRO A 77 10.56 1.92 16.68
C PRO A 77 10.74 0.42 16.41
N HIS A 78 11.56 -0.26 17.22
CA HIS A 78 11.85 -1.70 17.05
C HIS A 78 10.60 -2.57 16.97
N ARG A 79 9.61 -2.33 17.84
CA ARG A 79 8.34 -3.07 17.86
C ARG A 79 7.61 -2.92 16.53
N GLU A 80 7.50 -1.69 16.03
CA GLU A 80 6.82 -1.41 14.78
C GLU A 80 7.58 -1.98 13.57
N ALA A 81 8.91 -1.88 13.58
CA ALA A 81 9.76 -2.51 12.57
C ALA A 81 9.53 -4.02 12.53
N ALA A 82 9.41 -4.69 13.68
CA ALA A 82 9.14 -6.13 13.76
C ALA A 82 7.75 -6.49 13.20
N TYR A 83 6.71 -5.71 13.49
CA TYR A 83 5.37 -5.92 12.89
C TYR A 83 5.37 -5.76 11.38
N ARG A 84 5.99 -4.69 10.88
CA ARG A 84 6.09 -4.42 9.44
C ARG A 84 6.92 -5.50 8.75
N LEU A 85 8.04 -5.92 9.35
CA LEU A 85 8.90 -6.98 8.83
C LEU A 85 8.19 -8.34 8.76
N ALA A 86 7.46 -8.72 9.81
CA ALA A 86 6.64 -9.92 9.81
C ALA A 86 5.56 -9.88 8.71
N THR A 87 4.95 -8.70 8.48
CA THR A 87 3.97 -8.51 7.41
C THR A 87 4.62 -8.65 6.03
N LEU A 88 5.79 -8.06 5.80
CA LEU A 88 6.53 -8.18 4.54
C LEU A 88 6.92 -9.62 4.25
N LEU A 89 7.39 -10.36 5.25
CA LEU A 89 7.68 -11.79 5.11
C LEU A 89 6.43 -12.59 4.76
N ARG A 90 5.32 -12.33 5.45
CA ARG A 90 4.04 -13.02 5.20
C ARG A 90 3.55 -12.81 3.76
N LEU A 91 3.56 -11.57 3.29
CA LEU A 91 3.11 -11.22 1.94
C LEU A 91 4.10 -11.69 0.86
N GLY A 92 5.41 -11.46 1.06
CA GLY A 92 6.44 -11.81 0.10
C GLY A 92 6.64 -13.32 -0.06
N LEU A 93 6.41 -14.10 1.01
CA LEU A 93 6.41 -15.56 0.96
C LEU A 93 5.06 -16.16 0.53
N GLY A 94 4.03 -15.33 0.32
CA GLY A 94 2.69 -15.79 -0.08
C GLY A 94 1.97 -16.63 0.98
N ARG A 95 2.16 -16.33 2.27
CA ARG A 95 1.63 -17.14 3.38
C ARG A 95 0.56 -16.40 4.17
N ILE A 96 -0.41 -17.12 4.72
CA ILE A 96 -1.41 -16.55 5.63
C ILE A 96 -0.79 -16.24 7.00
N ALA A 97 0.10 -17.13 7.48
CA ALA A 97 0.82 -17.01 8.74
C ALA A 97 2.26 -17.50 8.60
N LEU A 98 3.16 -16.96 9.41
CA LEU A 98 4.54 -17.44 9.52
C LEU A 98 4.61 -18.55 10.58
N THR A 99 5.09 -19.73 10.19
CA THR A 99 5.17 -20.89 11.09
C THR A 99 6.59 -21.45 11.10
N ALA A 100 7.06 -21.90 12.27
CA ALA A 100 8.38 -22.50 12.40
C ALA A 100 8.50 -23.85 11.67
N ALA A 101 7.40 -24.58 11.53
CA ALA A 101 7.36 -25.91 10.92
C ALA A 101 7.65 -25.93 9.42
N ALA A 102 7.42 -24.81 8.72
CA ALA A 102 7.62 -24.72 7.28
C ALA A 102 8.63 -23.60 6.97
N PRO A 103 9.93 -23.85 6.89
CA PRO A 103 10.87 -22.84 6.41
C PRO A 103 10.59 -22.48 4.94
N PRO A 104 10.84 -21.23 4.50
CA PRO A 104 10.78 -20.88 3.09
C PRO A 104 11.91 -21.54 2.28
N ALA A 105 11.79 -21.56 0.96
CA ALA A 105 12.80 -22.15 0.08
C ALA A 105 14.19 -21.53 0.33
N GLY A 106 15.21 -22.37 0.48
CA GLY A 106 16.59 -21.95 0.76
C GLY A 106 16.87 -21.53 2.20
N ALA A 107 15.89 -21.61 3.11
CA ALA A 107 16.10 -21.37 4.54
C ALA A 107 16.39 -22.67 5.30
N ALA A 108 17.40 -22.67 6.15
CA ALA A 108 17.60 -23.71 7.14
C ALA A 108 16.57 -23.57 8.28
N ALA A 109 16.13 -24.71 8.83
CA ALA A 109 15.07 -24.74 9.83
C ALA A 109 15.40 -23.99 11.13
N GLU A 110 16.65 -24.11 11.62
CA GLU A 110 17.08 -23.47 12.86
C GLU A 110 17.15 -21.92 12.74
N PRO A 111 17.87 -21.33 11.76
CA PRO A 111 17.87 -19.87 11.59
C PRO A 111 16.49 -19.28 11.34
N TRP A 112 15.61 -20.01 10.62
CA TRP A 112 14.23 -19.59 10.40
C TRP A 112 13.46 -19.48 11.72
N ARG A 113 13.51 -20.53 12.56
CA ARG A 113 12.84 -20.54 13.86
C ARG A 113 13.38 -19.44 14.79
N GLN A 114 14.69 -19.23 14.81
CA GLN A 114 15.30 -18.14 15.58
C GLN A 114 14.82 -16.75 15.11
N THR A 115 14.72 -16.55 13.80
CA THR A 115 14.22 -15.30 13.21
C THR A 115 12.77 -15.02 13.64
N LEU A 116 11.91 -16.05 13.62
CA LEU A 116 10.53 -15.93 14.07
C LEU A 116 10.43 -15.61 15.57
N LEU A 117 11.23 -16.28 16.41
CA LEU A 117 11.30 -16.00 17.84
C LEU A 117 11.71 -14.55 18.10
N GLN A 118 12.76 -14.06 17.45
CA GLN A 118 13.21 -12.67 17.59
C GLN A 118 12.11 -11.68 17.17
N LEU A 119 11.39 -11.96 16.09
CA LEU A 119 10.25 -11.16 15.65
C LEU A 119 9.09 -11.20 16.66
N ASP A 120 8.76 -12.35 17.21
CA ASP A 120 7.68 -12.49 18.22
C ASP A 120 8.04 -11.74 19.51
N THR A 121 9.27 -11.91 20.01
CA THR A 121 9.74 -11.19 21.21
C THR A 121 9.70 -9.69 20.98
N ALA A 122 10.19 -9.19 19.85
CA ALA A 122 10.16 -7.75 19.54
C ALA A 122 8.74 -7.20 19.38
N ARG A 123 7.77 -8.02 18.94
CA ARG A 123 6.36 -7.60 18.71
C ARG A 123 5.53 -7.58 19.98
N TYR A 124 5.69 -8.57 20.85
CA TYR A 124 4.75 -8.85 21.94
C TYR A 124 5.32 -8.63 23.33
N HIS A 125 6.65 -8.60 23.50
CA HIS A 125 7.23 -8.38 24.82
C HIS A 125 6.91 -6.95 25.33
N PRO A 126 6.55 -6.74 26.60
CA PRO A 126 6.18 -5.41 27.13
C PRO A 126 7.33 -4.40 27.02
N SER A 127 8.56 -4.84 27.28
CA SER A 127 9.80 -4.10 26.99
C SER A 127 10.53 -4.80 25.84
N PRO A 128 10.29 -4.42 24.58
CA PRO A 128 10.81 -5.15 23.44
C PRO A 128 12.32 -4.95 23.33
N PRO A 129 13.11 -6.03 23.17
CA PRO A 129 14.54 -5.90 22.94
C PRO A 129 14.81 -5.17 21.60
N ALA A 130 16.00 -4.61 21.46
CA ALA A 130 16.44 -4.05 20.19
C ALA A 130 16.39 -5.12 19.10
N LEU A 131 15.76 -4.79 17.97
CA LEU A 131 15.64 -5.69 16.83
C LEU A 131 17.04 -5.90 16.20
N PRO A 132 17.59 -7.13 16.13
CA PRO A 132 18.91 -7.34 15.54
C PRO A 132 18.90 -7.06 14.03
N ALA A 133 19.98 -6.45 13.52
CA ALA A 133 20.13 -6.19 12.08
C ALA A 133 20.15 -7.50 11.25
N GLU A 134 20.58 -8.61 11.85
CA GLU A 134 20.60 -9.93 11.23
C GLU A 134 19.21 -10.39 10.78
N VAL A 135 18.14 -10.00 11.48
CA VAL A 135 16.76 -10.35 11.12
C VAL A 135 16.41 -9.80 9.73
N PHE A 136 16.87 -8.59 9.40
CA PHE A 136 16.68 -7.99 8.08
C PHE A 136 17.49 -8.74 7.01
N ALA A 137 18.74 -9.11 7.31
CA ALA A 137 19.57 -9.89 6.40
C ALA A 137 19.00 -11.29 6.13
N HIS A 138 18.41 -11.92 7.15
CA HIS A 138 17.70 -13.19 7.03
C HIS A 138 16.46 -13.04 6.16
N ALA A 139 15.62 -12.03 6.45
CA ALA A 139 14.42 -11.75 5.67
C ALA A 139 14.73 -11.49 4.19
N ARG A 140 15.78 -10.72 3.90
CA ARG A 140 16.25 -10.45 2.54
C ARG A 140 16.60 -11.74 1.80
N ARG A 141 17.37 -12.63 2.43
CA ARG A 141 17.76 -13.92 1.85
C ARG A 141 16.54 -14.77 1.52
N TYR A 142 15.57 -14.86 2.43
CA TYR A 142 14.35 -15.67 2.22
C TYR A 142 13.48 -15.13 1.08
N LEU A 143 13.32 -13.80 1.02
CA LEU A 143 12.55 -13.16 -0.05
C LEU A 143 13.25 -13.30 -1.41
N GLN A 144 14.58 -13.13 -1.47
CA GLN A 144 15.34 -13.34 -2.71
C GLN A 144 15.29 -14.79 -3.21
N ALA A 145 15.37 -15.77 -2.30
CA ALA A 145 15.25 -17.17 -2.67
C ALA A 145 13.87 -17.48 -3.26
N THR A 146 12.82 -16.90 -2.67
CA THR A 146 11.44 -17.02 -3.15
C THR A 146 11.24 -16.33 -4.50
N ASP A 147 11.81 -15.14 -4.69
CA ASP A 147 11.74 -14.40 -5.95
C ASP A 147 12.40 -15.17 -7.10
N ARG A 148 13.58 -15.76 -6.86
CA ARG A 148 14.27 -16.64 -7.83
C ARG A 148 13.44 -17.89 -8.15
N ALA A 149 12.88 -18.53 -7.13
CA ALA A 149 12.05 -19.73 -7.31
C ALA A 149 10.77 -19.42 -8.11
N THR A 150 10.24 -18.19 -8.02
CA THR A 150 9.08 -17.75 -8.79
C THR A 150 9.44 -17.34 -10.22
N THR A 151 10.66 -16.82 -10.43
CA THR A 151 11.11 -16.31 -11.73
C THR A 151 11.68 -17.41 -12.63
N GLN A 152 12.24 -18.48 -12.07
CA GLN A 152 12.85 -19.56 -12.85
C GLN A 152 11.81 -20.62 -13.22
N PRO A 153 11.41 -20.77 -14.50
CA PRO A 153 10.50 -21.83 -14.91
C PRO A 153 11.17 -23.19 -14.67
N ALA A 154 10.39 -24.15 -14.18
CA ALA A 154 10.85 -25.52 -13.97
C ALA A 154 11.52 -26.06 -15.25
N PRO A 155 12.69 -26.72 -15.17
CA PRO A 155 13.31 -27.32 -16.34
C PRO A 155 12.33 -28.32 -16.95
N ALA A 156 12.04 -28.15 -18.25
CA ALA A 156 11.16 -29.03 -19.00
C ALA A 156 11.61 -30.48 -18.80
N ALA A 157 10.73 -31.32 -18.25
CA ALA A 157 11.01 -32.73 -18.02
C ALA A 157 11.47 -33.38 -19.35
N PRO A 158 12.54 -34.20 -19.34
CA PRO A 158 12.94 -34.91 -20.54
C PRO A 158 11.78 -35.81 -20.96
N ARG A 159 11.30 -35.63 -22.20
CA ARG A 159 10.33 -36.53 -22.81
C ARG A 159 11.00 -37.89 -22.92
N SER A 160 10.70 -38.80 -22.00
CA SER A 160 11.02 -40.22 -22.15
C SER A 160 10.20 -40.78 -23.30
N GLY A 161 10.70 -40.60 -24.52
CA GLY A 161 10.28 -41.35 -25.70
C GLY A 161 11.04 -42.66 -25.70
N SER A 162 10.43 -43.70 -25.13
CA SER A 162 10.85 -45.08 -25.33
C SER A 162 10.38 -45.52 -26.71
N GLY A 163 11.33 -45.80 -27.60
CA GLY A 163 11.10 -46.56 -28.83
C GLY A 163 11.09 -48.06 -28.58
#